data_AF-A0A9P1DQ65-F1
#
_entry.id   AF-A0A9P1DQ65-F1
#
_cell.length_a   1.000
_cell.length_b   1.000
_cell.length_c   1.000
_cell.angle_alpha   90.00
_cell.angle_beta   90.00
_cell.angle_gamma   90.00
#
_symmetry.space_group_name_H-M   'P 1'
#
loop_
_entity.id
_entity.type
_entity.pdbx_description
1 polymer ?
#
loop_
_entity_poly.entity_id
_entity_poly.type
_entity_poly.pdbx_seq_one_letter_code
_entity_poly.pdbx_strand_id
1 'polypeptide(L)'
;MEGSSQVSPFNPGQLYAGGSTVTVDVDGTLVPVKIDAYYGPQPTRVGGQDAGPNDNLPLPIFATENGISGTHKKWSECTATEQKLAVYQAAKISKLRQDYAADLFHRLSWEKQLAELKALRT
;
A
#
# COMPACT_ATOMS: atom_id res chain seq x y z
N MET A 1 -40.55 -21.29 -4.88
CA MET A 1 -40.29 -19.92 -5.36
C MET A 1 -38.79 -19.80 -5.52
N GLU A 2 -38.31 -19.92 -6.75
CA GLU A 2 -36.88 -19.79 -7.07
C GLU A 2 -36.47 -18.33 -6.86
N GLY A 3 -35.56 -18.10 -5.92
CA GLY A 3 -34.97 -16.79 -5.70
C GLY A 3 -34.12 -16.42 -6.90
N SER A 4 -34.60 -15.49 -7.71
CA SER A 4 -33.82 -14.85 -8.75
C SER A 4 -32.64 -14.15 -8.11
N SER A 5 -31.48 -14.80 -8.14
CA SER A 5 -30.19 -14.18 -7.84
C SER A 5 -29.96 -13.09 -8.87
N GLN A 6 -30.41 -11.87 -8.56
CA GLN A 6 -30.09 -10.67 -9.32
C GLN A 6 -28.57 -10.46 -9.22
N VAL A 7 -27.84 -10.98 -10.21
CA VAL A 7 -26.43 -10.66 -10.39
C VAL A 7 -26.40 -9.17 -10.76
N SER A 8 -26.05 -8.33 -9.77
CA SER A 8 -25.84 -6.91 -10.03
C SER A 8 -24.75 -6.78 -11.10
N PRO A 9 -24.96 -5.97 -12.16
CA PRO A 9 -23.95 -5.79 -13.19
C PRO A 9 -22.67 -5.28 -12.53
N PHE A 10 -21.55 -5.92 -12.85
CA PHE A 10 -20.22 -5.52 -12.40
C PHE A 10 -19.98 -4.05 -12.78
N ASN A 11 -19.89 -3.18 -11.79
CA ASN A 11 -19.59 -1.76 -11.99
C ASN A 11 -18.08 -1.55 -11.77
N PRO A 12 -17.26 -1.43 -12.84
CA PRO A 12 -15.86 -1.10 -12.69
C PRO A 12 -15.73 0.22 -11.90
N GLY A 13 -14.82 0.25 -10.92
CA GLY A 13 -14.57 1.45 -10.13
C GLY A 13 -15.17 1.50 -8.71
N GLN A 14 -16.04 0.56 -8.30
CA GLN A 14 -16.79 0.70 -7.03
C GLN A 14 -16.31 -0.13 -5.83
N LEU A 15 -15.30 -0.99 -5.95
CA LEU A 15 -14.91 -1.88 -4.84
C LEU A 15 -14.45 -1.11 -3.59
N TYR A 16 -13.88 0.07 -3.81
CA TYR A 16 -13.36 0.96 -2.77
C TYR A 16 -13.90 2.39 -2.92
N ALA A 17 -15.13 2.54 -3.43
CA ALA A 17 -15.75 3.85 -3.57
C ALA A 17 -16.04 4.46 -2.19
N GLY A 18 -15.34 5.54 -1.87
CA GLY A 18 -15.37 6.23 -0.57
C GLY A 18 -13.99 6.19 0.09
N GLY A 19 -13.47 7.34 0.50
CA GLY A 19 -12.17 7.42 1.18
C GLY A 19 -12.14 6.51 2.40
N SER A 20 -11.46 5.38 2.28
CA SER A 20 -11.57 4.27 3.22
C SER A 20 -10.21 3.64 3.46
N THR A 21 -10.05 3.06 4.66
CA THR A 21 -8.87 2.29 5.03
C THR A 21 -9.22 0.81 4.93
N VAL A 22 -8.42 0.04 4.22
CA VAL A 22 -8.60 -1.40 4.02
C VAL A 22 -7.42 -2.12 4.66
N THR A 23 -7.71 -3.14 5.46
CA THR A 23 -6.68 -4.01 6.02
C THR A 23 -6.42 -5.18 5.08
N VAL A 24 -5.16 -5.37 4.71
CA VAL A 24 -4.71 -6.42 3.79
C VAL A 24 -3.75 -7.34 4.52
N ASP A 25 -3.96 -8.66 4.43
CA ASP A 25 -2.97 -9.63 4.90
C ASP A 25 -1.82 -9.75 3.89
N VAL A 26 -0.60 -9.46 4.35
CA VAL A 26 0.64 -9.64 3.60
C VAL A 26 1.56 -10.53 4.44
N ASP A 27 1.74 -11.77 3.99
CA ASP A 27 2.62 -12.76 4.61
C ASP A 27 2.35 -12.95 6.13
N GLY A 28 1.06 -12.98 6.52
CA GLY A 28 0.63 -13.14 7.92
C GLY A 28 0.64 -11.86 8.75
N THR A 29 0.92 -10.71 8.13
CA THR A 29 0.86 -9.39 8.76
C THR A 29 -0.33 -8.61 8.21
N LEU A 30 -1.22 -8.16 9.09
CA LEU A 30 -2.33 -7.28 8.71
C LEU A 30 -1.83 -5.84 8.53
N VAL A 31 -1.85 -5.36 7.30
CA VAL A 31 -1.34 -4.03 6.91
C VAL A 31 -2.50 -3.12 6.52
N PRO A 32 -2.70 -1.99 7.21
CA PRO A 32 -3.68 -0.99 6.80
C PRO A 32 -3.21 -0.23 5.57
N VAL A 33 -4.09 -0.08 4.59
CA VAL A 33 -3.88 0.70 3.36
C VAL A 33 -4.98 1.74 3.25
N LYS A 34 -4.59 3.01 3.19
CA LYS A 34 -5.51 4.11 2.93
C LYS A 34 -5.80 4.21 1.44
N ILE A 35 -7.04 4.46 1.07
CA ILE A 35 -7.46 4.62 -0.32
C ILE A 35 -8.02 6.01 -0.51
N ASP A 36 -7.40 6.76 -1.40
CA ASP A 36 -7.93 8.02 -1.92
C ASP A 36 -8.94 7.73 -3.03
N ALA A 37 -10.08 8.41 -3.00
CA ALA A 37 -11.17 8.16 -3.96
C ALA A 37 -10.82 8.56 -5.41
N TYR A 38 -9.84 9.45 -5.59
CA TYR A 38 -9.41 9.96 -6.90
C TYR A 38 -8.09 9.33 -7.34
N TYR A 39 -7.15 9.19 -6.42
CA TYR A 39 -5.77 8.77 -6.70
C TYR A 39 -5.51 7.29 -6.40
N GLY A 40 -6.39 6.61 -5.65
CA GLY A 40 -6.26 5.20 -5.31
C GLY A 40 -5.45 4.95 -4.04
N PRO A 41 -4.88 3.73 -3.85
CA PRO A 41 -4.20 3.36 -2.62
C PRO A 41 -2.92 4.18 -2.35
N GLN A 42 -2.74 4.54 -1.08
CA GLN A 42 -1.62 5.30 -0.56
C GLN A 42 -0.80 4.40 0.39
N PRO A 43 0.45 4.03 0.02
CA PRO A 43 1.31 3.26 0.90
C PRO A 43 1.79 4.13 2.07
N THR A 44 2.09 3.53 3.21
CA THR A 44 2.71 4.24 4.33
C THR A 44 4.14 4.67 4.00
N ARG A 45 4.59 5.75 4.63
CA ARG A 45 5.99 6.19 4.58
C ARG A 45 6.89 5.26 5.40
N VAL A 46 8.20 5.37 5.20
CA VAL A 46 9.20 4.71 6.05
C VAL A 46 8.95 5.11 7.51
N GLY A 47 8.90 4.11 8.40
CA GLY A 47 8.54 4.32 9.81
C GLY A 47 7.04 4.28 10.12
N GLY A 48 6.18 3.97 9.14
CA GLY A 48 4.76 3.72 9.36
C GLY A 48 3.88 4.97 9.44
N GLN A 49 4.43 6.15 9.13
CA GLN A 49 3.64 7.37 9.05
C GLN A 49 2.69 7.36 7.84
N ASP A 50 1.58 8.08 7.98
CA ASP A 50 0.65 8.32 6.87
C ASP A 50 1.37 8.97 5.68
N ALA A 51 0.98 8.55 4.47
CA ALA A 51 1.37 9.23 3.25
C ALA A 51 0.82 10.66 3.24
N GLY A 52 1.67 11.61 2.85
CA GLY A 52 1.27 12.97 2.56
C GLY A 52 0.59 13.08 1.18
N PRO A 53 0.04 14.25 0.84
CA PRO A 53 -0.73 14.46 -0.39
C PRO A 53 0.07 14.23 -1.68
N ASN A 54 1.41 14.21 -1.60
CA ASN A 54 2.31 13.99 -2.74
C ASN A 54 2.90 12.57 -2.79
N ASP A 55 2.58 11.69 -1.83
CA ASP A 55 3.11 10.32 -1.76
C ASP A 55 2.21 9.30 -2.45
N ASN A 56 1.37 9.77 -3.36
CA ASN A 56 0.60 8.88 -4.22
C ASN A 56 1.60 7.99 -4.97
N LEU A 57 1.54 6.69 -4.73
CA LEU A 57 2.22 5.75 -5.60
C LEU A 57 1.67 6.00 -7.00
N PRO A 58 2.52 6.17 -8.03
CA PRO A 58 2.05 5.87 -9.37
C PRO A 58 1.46 4.47 -9.28
N LEU A 59 0.13 4.38 -9.47
CA LEU A 59 -0.57 3.10 -9.52
C LEU A 59 0.24 2.19 -10.44
N PRO A 60 0.32 0.87 -10.16
CA PRO A 60 1.02 -0.05 -11.03
C PRO A 60 0.72 0.31 -12.47
N ILE A 61 1.78 0.49 -13.26
CA ILE A 61 1.67 0.82 -14.67
C ILE A 61 0.82 -0.29 -15.28
N PHE A 62 -0.48 -0.05 -15.39
CA PHE A 62 -1.35 -0.83 -16.23
C PHE A 62 -0.91 -0.41 -17.61
N ALA A 63 -0.09 -1.26 -18.24
CA ALA A 63 0.32 -1.04 -19.60
C ALA A 63 -0.97 -0.84 -20.41
N THR A 64 -1.23 0.39 -20.82
CA THR A 64 -2.18 0.62 -21.90
C THR A 64 -1.63 -0.17 -23.08
N GLU A 65 -2.49 -0.83 -23.86
CA GLU A 65 -2.12 -1.61 -25.05
C GLU A 65 -1.17 -0.87 -26.02
N ASN A 66 -1.06 0.45 -25.89
CA ASN A 66 -0.28 1.32 -26.77
C ASN A 66 1.17 1.63 -26.31
N GLY A 67 1.66 1.08 -25.20
CA GLY A 67 3.09 1.19 -24.85
C GLY A 67 3.64 2.61 -24.64
N ILE A 68 2.79 3.62 -24.48
CA ILE A 68 3.22 5.01 -24.26
C ILE A 68 3.54 5.21 -22.79
N SER A 69 4.80 5.55 -22.51
CA SER A 69 5.27 6.03 -21.21
C SER A 69 4.45 7.26 -20.78
N GLY A 70 3.78 7.18 -19.62
CA GLY A 70 3.39 8.37 -18.85
C GLY A 70 1.91 8.58 -18.52
N THR A 71 0.96 7.86 -19.11
CA THR A 71 -0.46 7.99 -18.73
C THR A 71 -0.90 6.88 -17.79
N HIS A 72 -0.86 7.16 -16.49
CA HIS A 72 -1.49 6.30 -15.48
C HIS A 72 -3.00 6.30 -15.67
N LYS A 73 -3.60 5.10 -15.72
CA LYS A 73 -5.05 4.91 -15.66
C LYS A 73 -5.60 5.55 -14.39
N LYS A 74 -6.69 6.31 -14.46
CA LYS A 74 -7.29 6.91 -13.26
C LYS A 74 -7.86 5.81 -12.37
N TRP A 75 -7.89 6.02 -11.05
CA TRP A 75 -8.47 5.06 -10.11
C TRP A 75 -9.92 4.69 -10.43
N SER A 76 -10.70 5.66 -10.91
CA SER A 76 -12.08 5.49 -11.37
C SER A 76 -12.22 4.62 -12.63
N GLU A 77 -11.14 4.46 -13.39
CA GLU A 77 -11.12 3.66 -14.62
C GLU A 77 -10.65 2.23 -14.33
N CYS A 78 -10.02 1.97 -13.17
CA CYS A 78 -9.55 0.66 -12.78
C CYS A 78 -10.72 -0.33 -12.57
N THR A 79 -10.58 -1.52 -13.15
CA THR A 79 -11.41 -2.68 -12.85
C THR A 79 -11.19 -3.14 -11.42
N ALA A 80 -12.14 -3.89 -10.85
CA ALA A 80 -12.00 -4.40 -9.48
C ALA A 80 -10.74 -5.25 -9.27
N THR A 81 -10.29 -6.00 -10.29
CA THR A 81 -9.05 -6.80 -10.21
C THR A 81 -7.82 -5.90 -10.15
N GLU A 82 -7.76 -4.88 -11.00
CA GLU A 82 -6.71 -3.86 -10.98
C GLU A 82 -6.68 -3.11 -9.63
N GLN A 83 -7.85 -2.77 -9.11
CA GLN A 83 -7.98 -2.13 -7.80
C GLN A 83 -7.45 -3.02 -6.66
N LYS A 84 -7.83 -4.31 -6.64
CA LYS A 84 -7.33 -5.28 -5.65
C LYS A 84 -5.81 -5.43 -5.74
N LEU A 85 -5.26 -5.54 -6.95
CA LEU A 85 -3.83 -5.68 -7.17
C LEU A 85 -3.07 -4.44 -6.67
N ALA A 86 -3.56 -3.24 -6.99
CA ALA A 86 -2.95 -1.99 -6.54
C ALA A 86 -2.97 -1.87 -5.01
N VAL A 87 -4.09 -2.23 -4.37
CA VAL A 87 -4.21 -2.23 -2.90
C VAL A 87 -3.23 -3.22 -2.27
N TYR A 88 -3.11 -4.43 -2.83
CA TYR A 88 -2.15 -5.44 -2.35
C TYR A 88 -0.69 -4.98 -2.50
N GLN A 89 -0.35 -4.35 -3.62
CA GLN A 89 0.99 -3.80 -3.84
C GLN A 89 1.31 -2.66 -2.85
N ALA A 90 0.36 -1.77 -2.61
CA ALA A 90 0.52 -0.71 -1.61
C ALA A 90 0.73 -1.29 -0.21
N ALA A 91 0.01 -2.35 0.16
CA ALA A 91 0.21 -3.07 1.42
C ALA A 91 1.63 -3.67 1.49
N LYS A 92 2.09 -4.33 0.42
CA LYS A 92 3.43 -4.93 0.37
C LYS A 92 4.55 -3.89 0.50
N ILE A 93 4.41 -2.74 -0.15
CA ILE A 93 5.36 -1.63 -0.04
C ILE A 93 5.37 -1.05 1.38
N SER A 94 4.19 -0.89 1.98
CA SER A 94 4.04 -0.41 3.36
C SER A 94 4.73 -1.35 4.35
N LYS A 95 4.52 -2.66 4.21
CA LYS A 95 5.20 -3.68 5.02
C LYS A 95 6.71 -3.61 4.86
N LEU A 96 7.22 -3.60 3.63
CA LEU A 96 8.65 -3.50 3.35
C LEU A 96 9.28 -2.28 4.04
N ARG A 97 8.59 -1.13 4.00
CA ARG A 97 9.05 0.12 4.62
C ARG A 97 9.00 0.06 6.15
N GLN A 98 8.03 -0.62 6.73
CA GLN A 98 7.95 -0.86 8.17
C GLN A 98 9.06 -1.80 8.65
N ASP A 99 9.26 -2.93 7.94
CA ASP A 99 10.30 -3.90 8.24
C ASP A 99 11.70 -3.27 8.14
N TYR A 100 11.94 -2.46 7.10
CA TYR A 100 13.20 -1.73 6.93
C TYR A 100 13.44 -0.73 8.07
N ALA A 101 12.42 0.01 8.49
CA ALA A 101 12.55 0.96 9.59
C ALA A 101 12.83 0.23 10.93
N ALA A 102 12.22 -0.93 11.15
CA ALA A 102 12.44 -1.75 12.34
C ALA A 102 13.87 -2.31 12.39
N ASP A 103 14.39 -2.85 11.28
CA ASP A 103 15.77 -3.36 11.19
C ASP A 103 16.79 -2.23 11.42
N LEU A 104 16.59 -1.06 10.80
CA LEU A 104 17.48 0.08 10.97
C LEU A 104 17.52 0.55 12.44
N PHE A 105 16.37 0.63 13.10
CA PHE A 105 16.30 1.00 14.51
C PHE A 105 17.03 -0.02 15.41
N HIS A 106 16.85 -1.31 15.15
CA HIS A 106 17.53 -2.37 15.91
C HIS A 106 19.05 -2.30 15.76
N ARG A 107 19.56 -2.09 14.53
CA ARG A 107 21.00 -1.94 14.27
C ARG A 107 21.60 -0.74 15.00
N LEU A 108 20.96 0.42 14.91
CA LEU A 108 21.43 1.64 15.58
C LEU A 108 21.42 1.50 17.10
N SER A 109 20.41 0.82 17.65
CA SER A 109 20.36 0.51 19.09
C SER A 109 21.53 -0.36 19.52
N TRP A 110 21.88 -1.40 18.75
CA TRP A 110 23.00 -2.28 19.04
C TRP A 110 24.35 -1.55 19.00
N GLU A 111 24.57 -0.71 17.98
CA GLU A 111 25.80 0.08 17.87
C GLU A 111 25.96 1.03 19.06
N LYS A 112 24.86 1.65 19.52
CA LYS A 112 24.86 2.51 20.70
C LYS A 112 25.24 1.73 21.96
N GLN A 113 24.62 0.57 22.20
CA GLN A 113 24.94 -0.29 23.35
C GLN A 113 26.40 -0.76 23.32
N LEU A 114 26.92 -1.11 22.14
CA LEU A 114 28.31 -1.51 21.98
C LEU A 114 29.28 -0.35 22.28
N ALA A 115 28.94 0.88 21.88
CA ALA A 115 29.72 2.07 22.18
C ALA A 115 29.75 2.37 23.69
N GLU A 116 28.60 2.27 24.38
CA GLU A 116 28.49 2.44 25.83
C GLU A 116 29.33 1.39 26.59
N LEU A 117 29.29 0.12 26.16
CA LEU A 117 30.11 -0.95 26.75
C LEU A 117 31.61 -0.72 26.56
N LYS A 118 32.03 -0.19 25.41
CA LYS A 118 33.44 0.16 25.16
C LYS A 118 33.90 1.31 26.06
N ALA A 119 33.06 2.34 26.25
CA ALA A 119 33.37 3.49 27.09
C ALA A 119 33.48 3.15 28.58
N LEU A 120 32.74 2.13 29.06
CA LEU A 120 32.81 1.66 30.45
C LEU A 120 34.05 0.81 30.74
N ARG A 121 34.77 0.37 29.70
CA ARG A 121 35.95 -0.51 29.82
C ARG A 121 37.28 0.25 29.77
N THR A 122 37.22 1.57 29.62
CA THR A 122 38.34 2.54 29.68
C THR A 122 38.27 3.35 30.95
#